data_AF-A0A2H6GNW7-F1
#
_entry.id   AF-A0A2H6GNW7-F1
#
_cell.length_a   1.000
_cell.length_b   1.000
_cell.length_c   1.000
_cell.angle_alpha   90.00
_cell.angle_beta   90.00
_cell.angle_gamma   90.00
#
_symmetry.space_group_name_H-M   'P 1'
#
loop_
_entity.id
_entity.type
_entity.pdbx_description
1 polymer ?
#
loop_
_entity_poly.entity_id
_entity_poly.type
_entity_poly.pdbx_seq_one_letter_code
_entity_poly.pdbx_strand_id
1 'polypeptide(L)'
;MHPQDIMAAIAVAAGAGTLAFIVPRAKNRLFAAILTVFLAAAIVWSLPRGKATLLFILPIAFLLYFAIGRSRRHRRRELLRRDLPTMLDSLVLGVEAGHALIPALMGSAEILGEKSPLTAEINRLKHDVELGASHPEAIDRMRERLGLSTADAALGAISQALLLGTPIGRTLKEQSGRIRESLILEGEQFANTLSVKLLIPLLLFIFPASFLVILSPIIVTLIGGQPW
;
A
#
# COMPACT_ATOMS: atom_id res chain seq x y z
N MET A 1 37.98 -23.71 16.94
CA MET A 1 37.39 -23.54 15.59
C MET A 1 37.87 -22.20 15.07
N HIS A 2 38.72 -22.20 14.04
CA HIS A 2 39.62 -21.09 13.72
C HIS A 2 38.88 -19.99 12.92
N PRO A 3 39.11 -18.68 13.18
CA PRO A 3 38.45 -17.57 12.48
C PRO A 3 38.75 -17.45 10.98
N GLN A 4 39.63 -18.30 10.43
CA GLN A 4 40.02 -18.28 9.01
C GLN A 4 39.05 -19.09 8.12
N ASP A 5 38.34 -20.06 8.71
CA ASP A 5 37.36 -20.91 8.00
C ASP A 5 36.05 -20.16 7.68
N ILE A 6 35.69 -19.18 8.52
CA ILE A 6 34.45 -18.40 8.37
C ILE A 6 34.58 -17.39 7.23
N MET A 7 35.76 -16.77 7.06
CA MET A 7 36.01 -15.83 5.96
C MET A 7 36.07 -16.53 4.60
N ALA A 8 36.61 -17.76 4.54
CA ALA A 8 36.61 -18.57 3.32
C ALA A 8 35.18 -18.98 2.90
N ALA A 9 34.32 -19.32 3.87
CA ALA A 9 32.92 -19.66 3.60
C ALA A 9 32.11 -18.47 3.05
N ILE A 10 32.36 -17.25 3.55
CA ILE A 10 31.68 -16.03 3.09
C ILE A 10 32.19 -15.61 1.69
N ALA A 11 33.49 -15.76 1.42
CA ALA A 11 34.06 -15.45 0.10
C ALA A 11 33.55 -16.42 -1.00
N VAL A 12 33.39 -17.70 -0.68
CA VAL A 12 32.82 -18.70 -1.62
C VAL A 12 31.32 -18.46 -1.86
N ALA A 13 30.56 -18.06 -0.82
CA ALA A 13 29.15 -17.72 -0.97
C ALA A 13 28.92 -16.44 -1.79
N ALA A 14 29.80 -15.44 -1.67
CA ALA A 14 29.74 -14.20 -2.43
C ALA A 14 30.14 -14.39 -3.92
N GLY A 15 31.09 -15.28 -4.21
CA GLY A 15 31.50 -15.58 -5.59
C GLY A 15 30.47 -16.36 -6.41
N ALA A 16 29.63 -17.18 -5.77
CA ALA A 16 28.62 -18.00 -6.44
C ALA A 16 27.33 -17.25 -6.79
N GLY A 17 26.99 -16.18 -6.06
CA GLY A 17 25.76 -15.43 -6.23
C GLY A 17 25.79 -14.42 -7.39
N THR A 18 26.94 -13.81 -7.67
CA THR A 18 27.02 -12.63 -8.54
C THR A 18 27.23 -12.98 -10.02
N LEU A 19 27.79 -14.15 -10.34
CA LEU A 19 27.94 -14.62 -11.73
C LEU A 19 26.66 -15.27 -12.30
N ALA A 20 25.68 -15.58 -11.45
CA ALA A 20 24.41 -16.20 -11.87
C ALA A 20 23.38 -15.20 -12.43
N PHE A 21 23.71 -13.90 -12.47
CA PHE A 21 22.77 -12.85 -12.84
C PHE A 21 22.88 -12.37 -14.30
N ILE A 22 23.93 -12.72 -15.05
CA ILE A 22 24.20 -12.11 -16.38
C ILE A 22 24.21 -13.12 -17.55
N VAL A 23 24.01 -14.42 -17.34
CA VAL A 23 23.96 -15.39 -18.46
C VAL A 23 22.52 -15.88 -18.69
N PRO A 24 21.96 -15.77 -19.91
CA PRO A 24 20.53 -15.97 -20.15
C PRO A 24 20.12 -17.42 -19.86
N ARG A 25 19.20 -17.60 -18.90
CA ARG A 25 18.62 -18.90 -18.48
C ARG A 25 17.91 -19.69 -19.60
N ALA A 26 17.89 -19.19 -20.84
CA ALA A 26 17.44 -19.90 -22.02
C ALA A 26 18.47 -20.89 -22.58
N LYS A 27 19.79 -20.58 -22.52
CA LYS A 27 20.84 -21.43 -23.14
C LYS A 27 21.04 -22.76 -22.40
N ASN A 28 20.98 -22.74 -21.06
CA ASN A 28 21.13 -23.95 -20.25
C ASN A 28 19.91 -24.90 -20.31
N ARG A 29 18.73 -24.40 -20.73
CA ARG A 29 17.51 -25.22 -20.87
C ARG A 29 17.47 -25.96 -22.21
N LEU A 30 17.99 -25.35 -23.27
CA LEU A 30 18.22 -26.05 -24.53
C LEU A 30 19.29 -27.13 -24.37
N PHE A 31 20.38 -26.83 -23.64
CA PHE A 31 21.44 -27.80 -23.37
C PHE A 31 20.95 -29.00 -22.56
N ALA A 32 20.16 -28.78 -21.51
CA ALA A 32 19.57 -29.86 -20.71
C ALA A 32 18.56 -30.69 -21.52
N ALA A 33 17.73 -30.05 -22.35
CA ALA A 33 16.78 -30.75 -23.22
C ALA A 33 17.50 -31.61 -24.27
N ILE A 34 18.54 -31.06 -24.91
CA ILE A 34 19.36 -31.78 -25.90
C ILE A 34 20.09 -32.94 -25.22
N LEU A 35 20.65 -32.76 -24.01
CA LEU A 35 21.33 -33.81 -23.26
C LEU A 35 20.37 -34.94 -22.85
N THR A 36 19.13 -34.62 -22.44
CA THR A 36 18.12 -35.63 -22.11
C THR A 36 17.63 -36.40 -23.33
N VAL A 37 17.48 -35.73 -24.48
CA VAL A 37 17.11 -36.36 -25.75
C VAL A 37 18.25 -37.24 -26.26
N PHE A 38 19.50 -36.80 -26.11
CA PHE A 38 20.69 -37.55 -26.52
C PHE A 38 20.90 -38.81 -25.66
N LEU A 39 20.73 -38.70 -24.34
CA LEU A 39 20.81 -39.85 -23.43
C LEU A 39 19.67 -40.85 -23.68
N ALA A 40 18.45 -40.36 -23.94
CA ALA A 40 17.32 -41.21 -24.30
C ALA A 40 17.54 -41.93 -25.65
N ALA A 41 18.11 -41.26 -26.65
CA ALA A 41 18.45 -41.86 -27.93
C ALA A 41 19.54 -42.94 -27.81
N ALA A 42 20.55 -42.73 -26.97
CA ALA A 42 21.61 -43.71 -26.70
C ALA A 42 21.07 -44.98 -26.01
N ILE A 43 20.12 -44.83 -25.09
CA ILE A 43 19.46 -45.96 -24.39
C ILE A 43 18.52 -46.72 -25.34
N VAL A 44 17.83 -46.03 -26.25
CA VAL A 44 16.94 -46.63 -27.27
C VAL A 44 17.71 -47.47 -28.29
N TRP A 45 18.93 -47.08 -28.62
CA TRP A 45 19.78 -47.83 -29.55
C TRP A 45 20.25 -49.18 -28.98
N SER A 46 20.16 -49.36 -27.65
CA SER A 46 20.65 -50.54 -26.93
C SER A 46 19.59 -51.63 -26.67
N LEU A 47 18.29 -51.44 -26.98
CA LEU A 47 17.22 -52.37 -26.55
C LEU A 47 16.36 -52.96 -27.70
N PRO A 48 15.84 -54.21 -27.54
CA PRO A 48 14.99 -54.86 -28.53
C PRO A 48 13.65 -54.12 -28.73
N ARG A 49 13.29 -53.96 -30.01
CA ARG A 49 12.33 -52.99 -30.58
C ARG A 49 10.92 -52.92 -29.95
N GLY A 50 10.50 -53.93 -29.19
CA GLY A 50 9.15 -54.01 -28.59
C GLY A 50 8.93 -53.20 -27.31
N LYS A 51 9.97 -52.86 -26.55
CA LYS A 51 9.87 -52.07 -25.29
C LYS A 51 10.22 -50.59 -25.46
N ALA A 52 10.76 -50.22 -26.62
CA ALA A 52 11.23 -48.85 -26.91
C ALA A 52 10.08 -47.84 -27.07
N THR A 53 8.90 -48.28 -27.53
CA THR A 53 7.73 -47.42 -27.73
C THR A 53 7.10 -46.97 -26.41
N LEU A 54 7.02 -47.85 -25.41
CA LEU A 54 6.42 -47.52 -24.10
C LEU A 54 7.32 -46.55 -23.30
N LEU A 55 8.65 -46.66 -23.45
CA LEU A 55 9.63 -45.77 -22.82
C LEU A 55 9.63 -44.36 -23.45
N PHE A 56 9.14 -44.19 -24.68
CA PHE A 56 9.03 -42.89 -25.35
C PHE A 56 7.80 -42.10 -24.92
N ILE A 57 6.67 -42.79 -24.67
CA ILE A 57 5.38 -42.17 -24.34
C ILE A 57 5.41 -41.59 -22.91
N LEU A 58 6.01 -42.29 -21.96
CA LEU A 58 6.03 -41.89 -20.55
C LEU A 58 6.74 -40.52 -20.30
N PRO A 59 7.96 -40.26 -20.82
CA PRO A 59 8.62 -38.97 -20.64
C PRO A 59 7.95 -37.85 -21.43
N ILE A 60 7.37 -38.13 -22.60
CA ILE A 60 6.62 -37.13 -23.38
C ILE A 60 5.34 -36.74 -22.66
N ALA A 61 4.57 -37.70 -22.14
CA ALA A 61 3.37 -37.44 -21.34
C ALA A 61 3.70 -36.68 -20.06
N PHE A 62 4.81 -37.03 -19.38
CA PHE A 62 5.29 -36.31 -18.20
C PHE A 62 5.70 -34.87 -18.54
N LEU A 63 6.44 -34.65 -19.65
CA LEU A 63 6.80 -33.33 -20.14
C LEU A 63 5.57 -32.49 -20.51
N LEU A 64 4.58 -33.08 -21.19
CA LEU A 64 3.36 -32.39 -21.61
C LEU A 64 2.50 -32.01 -20.39
N TYR A 65 2.33 -32.93 -19.44
CA TYR A 65 1.64 -32.67 -18.17
C TYR A 65 2.31 -31.54 -17.39
N PHE A 66 3.64 -31.58 -17.28
CA PHE A 66 4.42 -30.55 -16.60
C PHE A 66 4.36 -29.19 -17.31
N ALA A 67 4.41 -29.18 -18.65
CA ALA A 67 4.35 -27.97 -19.46
C ALA A 67 2.98 -27.28 -19.35
N ILE A 68 1.88 -28.04 -19.45
CA ILE A 68 0.51 -27.50 -19.32
C ILE A 68 0.28 -26.97 -17.90
N GLY A 69 0.73 -27.70 -16.87
CA GLY A 69 0.63 -27.25 -15.48
C GLY A 69 1.38 -25.94 -15.23
N ARG A 70 2.56 -25.77 -15.82
CA ARG A 70 3.36 -24.54 -15.70
C ARG A 70 2.73 -23.37 -16.46
N SER A 71 2.18 -23.61 -17.65
CA SER A 71 1.50 -22.59 -18.46
C SER A 71 0.27 -22.03 -17.76
N ARG A 72 -0.58 -22.89 -17.16
CA ARG A 72 -1.77 -22.47 -16.40
C ARG A 72 -1.41 -21.61 -15.18
N ARG A 73 -0.38 -21.99 -14.42
CA ARG A 73 0.10 -21.23 -13.26
C ARG A 73 0.66 -19.87 -13.66
N HIS A 74 1.42 -19.80 -14.75
CA HIS A 74 1.92 -18.54 -15.29
C HIS A 74 0.77 -17.63 -15.75
N ARG A 75 -0.20 -18.18 -16.49
CA ARG A 75 -1.36 -17.41 -16.97
C ARG A 75 -2.20 -16.87 -15.82
N ARG A 76 -2.46 -17.68 -14.79
CA ARG A 76 -3.17 -17.24 -13.57
C ARG A 76 -2.42 -16.10 -12.87
N ARG A 77 -1.11 -16.25 -12.66
CA ARG A 77 -0.29 -15.20 -12.03
C ARG A 77 -0.29 -13.90 -12.81
N GLU A 78 -0.26 -13.98 -14.14
CA GLU A 78 -0.30 -12.79 -14.99
C GLU A 78 -1.64 -12.06 -14.90
N LEU A 79 -2.75 -12.80 -14.96
CA LEU A 79 -4.09 -12.23 -14.77
C LEU A 79 -4.23 -11.58 -13.39
N LEU A 80 -3.78 -12.25 -12.33
CA LEU A 80 -3.79 -11.70 -10.99
C LEU A 80 -2.95 -10.40 -10.88
N ARG A 81 -1.76 -10.35 -11.50
CA ARG A 81 -0.93 -9.14 -11.51
C ARG A 81 -1.57 -7.97 -12.25
N ARG A 82 -2.30 -8.26 -13.32
CA ARG A 82 -3.01 -7.26 -14.12
C ARG A 82 -4.25 -6.74 -13.40
N ASP A 83 -4.99 -7.62 -12.72
CA ASP A 83 -6.28 -7.30 -12.12
C ASP A 83 -6.15 -6.70 -10.71
N LEU A 84 -5.04 -6.96 -10.00
CA LEU A 84 -4.78 -6.46 -8.64
C LEU A 84 -4.80 -4.93 -8.54
N PRO A 85 -4.14 -4.13 -9.42
CA PRO A 85 -4.23 -2.67 -9.36
C PRO A 85 -5.66 -2.16 -9.51
N THR A 86 -6.42 -2.69 -10.47
CA THR A 86 -7.82 -2.31 -10.70
C THR A 86 -8.70 -2.59 -9.48
N MET A 87 -8.48 -3.71 -8.78
CA MET A 87 -9.14 -4.00 -7.51
C MET A 87 -8.84 -2.93 -6.46
N LEU A 88 -7.56 -2.58 -6.29
CA LEU A 88 -7.11 -1.58 -5.31
C LEU A 88 -7.66 -0.19 -5.64
N ASP A 89 -7.65 0.22 -6.90
CA ASP A 89 -8.18 1.51 -7.34
C ASP A 89 -9.68 1.62 -7.03
N SER A 90 -10.46 0.57 -7.30
CA SER A 90 -11.88 0.56 -6.97
C SER A 90 -12.15 0.55 -5.47
N LEU A 91 -11.28 -0.08 -4.69
CA LEU A 91 -11.36 -0.12 -3.24
C LEU A 91 -11.03 1.25 -2.63
N VAL A 92 -10.04 1.97 -3.17
CA VAL A 92 -9.75 3.36 -2.80
C VAL A 92 -10.95 4.25 -3.11
N LEU A 93 -11.49 4.19 -4.34
CA LEU A 93 -12.66 4.97 -4.73
C LEU A 93 -13.88 4.67 -3.85
N GLY A 94 -14.11 3.40 -3.50
CA GLY A 94 -15.18 2.99 -2.59
C GLY A 94 -15.01 3.57 -1.19
N VAL A 95 -13.80 3.54 -0.63
CA VAL A 95 -13.50 4.11 0.68
C VAL A 95 -13.60 5.65 0.67
N GLU A 96 -13.15 6.31 -0.39
CA GLU A 96 -13.31 7.77 -0.58
C GLU A 96 -14.78 8.18 -0.68
N ALA A 97 -15.62 7.33 -1.30
CA ALA A 97 -17.06 7.49 -1.33
C ALA A 97 -17.75 7.17 0.02
N GLY A 98 -17.00 6.76 1.05
CA GLY A 98 -17.50 6.48 2.39
C GLY A 98 -18.00 5.05 2.60
N HIS A 99 -17.75 4.12 1.67
CA HIS A 99 -18.06 2.71 1.88
C HIS A 99 -17.10 2.08 2.90
N ALA A 100 -17.62 1.15 3.70
CA ALA A 100 -16.76 0.31 4.53
C ALA A 100 -15.88 -0.58 3.64
N LEU A 101 -14.67 -0.87 4.13
CA LEU A 101 -13.61 -1.56 3.36
C LEU A 101 -14.06 -2.91 2.76
N ILE A 102 -14.85 -3.66 3.51
CA ILE A 102 -15.32 -4.99 3.11
C ILE A 102 -16.38 -4.91 1.99
N PRO A 103 -17.45 -4.10 2.12
CA PRO A 103 -18.34 -3.80 0.99
C PRO A 103 -17.62 -3.24 -0.25
N ALA A 104 -16.63 -2.36 -0.07
CA ALA A 104 -15.83 -1.83 -1.19
C ALA A 104 -15.02 -2.94 -1.90
N LEU A 105 -14.43 -3.85 -1.12
CA LEU A 105 -13.75 -5.03 -1.65
C LEU A 105 -14.72 -5.95 -2.40
N MET A 106 -15.93 -6.17 -1.88
CA MET A 106 -16.95 -6.95 -2.59
C MET A 106 -17.40 -6.27 -3.89
N GLY A 107 -17.54 -4.95 -3.92
CA GLY A 107 -17.86 -4.20 -5.14
C GLY A 107 -16.77 -4.30 -6.22
N SER A 108 -15.50 -4.43 -5.81
CA SER A 108 -14.40 -4.62 -6.78
C SER A 108 -14.52 -5.90 -7.60
N ALA A 109 -15.13 -6.96 -7.05
CA ALA A 109 -15.37 -8.21 -7.76
C ALA A 109 -16.34 -8.05 -8.95
N GLU A 110 -17.30 -7.12 -8.86
CA GLU A 110 -18.24 -6.82 -9.94
C GLU A 110 -17.52 -6.12 -11.12
N ILE A 111 -16.58 -5.22 -10.82
CA ILE A 111 -15.80 -4.47 -11.82
C ILE A 111 -14.83 -5.39 -12.58
N LEU A 112 -14.18 -6.31 -11.87
CA LEU A 112 -13.21 -7.25 -12.45
C LEU A 112 -13.88 -8.33 -13.32
N GLY A 113 -15.15 -8.63 -13.06
CA GLY A 113 -15.94 -9.63 -13.75
C GLY A 113 -15.58 -11.08 -13.38
N GLU A 114 -16.45 -12.03 -13.76
CA GLU A 114 -16.37 -13.44 -13.35
C GLU A 114 -15.13 -14.19 -13.88
N LYS A 115 -14.54 -13.72 -14.98
CA LYS A 115 -13.37 -14.36 -15.60
C LYS A 115 -12.07 -14.08 -14.85
N SER A 116 -12.06 -13.10 -13.95
CA SER A 116 -10.87 -12.79 -13.17
C SER A 116 -10.65 -13.83 -12.07
N PRO A 117 -9.43 -14.38 -11.95
CA PRO A 117 -9.09 -15.24 -10.82
C PRO A 117 -9.15 -14.51 -9.48
N LEU A 118 -9.11 -13.17 -9.46
CA LEU A 118 -9.19 -12.36 -8.24
C LEU A 118 -10.63 -12.26 -7.73
N THR A 119 -11.61 -12.11 -8.62
CA THR A 119 -13.05 -12.19 -8.32
C THR A 119 -13.42 -13.49 -7.60
N ALA A 120 -12.89 -14.61 -8.07
CA ALA A 120 -13.11 -15.91 -7.42
C ALA A 120 -12.54 -15.97 -5.99
N GLU A 121 -11.43 -15.30 -5.73
CA GLU A 121 -10.84 -15.23 -4.38
C GLU A 121 -11.61 -14.27 -3.46
N ILE A 122 -12.12 -13.15 -3.98
CA ILE A 122 -12.98 -12.22 -3.24
C ILE A 122 -14.30 -12.91 -2.84
N ASN A 123 -14.90 -13.67 -3.76
CA ASN A 123 -16.11 -14.44 -3.45
C ASN A 123 -15.86 -15.53 -2.41
N ARG A 124 -14.68 -16.16 -2.41
CA ARG A 124 -14.28 -17.09 -1.35
C ARG A 124 -14.10 -16.38 -0.02
N LEU A 125 -13.49 -15.19 -0.01
CA LEU A 125 -13.38 -14.38 1.19
C LEU A 125 -14.76 -14.03 1.76
N LYS A 126 -15.71 -13.62 0.90
CA LYS A 126 -17.10 -13.39 1.30
C LYS A 126 -17.69 -14.64 1.98
N HIS A 127 -17.51 -15.79 1.36
CA HIS A 127 -18.01 -17.05 1.91
C HIS A 127 -17.33 -17.43 3.23
N ASP A 128 -16.01 -17.23 3.35
CA ASP A 128 -15.26 -17.46 4.59
C ASP A 128 -15.84 -16.61 5.74
N VAL A 129 -16.20 -15.34 5.46
CA VAL A 129 -16.85 -14.44 6.44
C VAL A 129 -18.28 -14.87 6.77
N GLU A 130 -19.07 -15.30 5.78
CA GLU A 130 -20.43 -15.83 5.99
C GLU A 130 -20.43 -17.10 6.86
N LEU A 131 -19.36 -17.89 6.80
CA LEU A 131 -19.12 -19.06 7.65
C LEU A 131 -18.57 -18.72 9.04
N GLY A 132 -18.43 -17.43 9.37
CA GLY A 132 -18.04 -16.95 10.70
C GLY A 132 -16.54 -16.67 10.88
N ALA A 133 -15.74 -16.67 9.81
CA ALA A 133 -14.36 -16.20 9.92
C ALA A 133 -14.31 -14.68 10.15
N SER A 134 -13.35 -14.21 10.96
CA SER A 134 -13.15 -12.77 11.10
C SER A 134 -12.59 -12.16 9.80
N HIS A 135 -12.87 -10.88 9.55
CA HIS A 135 -12.38 -10.20 8.34
C HIS A 135 -10.86 -10.27 8.15
N PRO A 136 -10.02 -10.05 9.18
CA PRO A 136 -8.56 -10.20 9.05
C PRO A 136 -8.15 -11.62 8.68
N GLU A 137 -8.74 -12.64 9.32
CA GLU A 137 -8.45 -14.05 9.03
C GLU A 137 -8.83 -14.41 7.59
N ALA A 138 -9.99 -13.96 7.11
CA ALA A 138 -10.43 -14.24 5.74
C ALA A 138 -9.49 -13.59 4.69
N ILE A 139 -8.95 -12.40 4.98
CA ILE A 139 -7.96 -11.74 4.12
C ILE A 139 -6.62 -12.45 4.17
N ASP A 140 -6.17 -12.90 5.34
CA ASP A 140 -4.93 -13.67 5.45
C ASP A 140 -5.03 -15.00 4.69
N ARG A 141 -6.17 -15.70 4.76
CA ARG A 141 -6.41 -16.88 3.94
C ARG A 141 -6.40 -16.55 2.44
N MET A 142 -6.99 -15.43 2.02
CA MET A 142 -6.92 -14.98 0.63
C MET A 142 -5.48 -14.66 0.19
N ARG A 143 -4.69 -14.02 1.06
CA ARG A 143 -3.29 -13.67 0.85
C ARG A 143 -2.42 -14.90 0.61
N GLU A 144 -2.56 -15.92 1.45
CA GLU A 144 -1.87 -17.21 1.28
C GLU A 144 -2.21 -17.91 -0.05
N ARG A 145 -3.49 -17.88 -0.47
CA ARG A 145 -3.95 -18.51 -1.72
C ARG A 145 -3.48 -17.79 -2.99
N LEU A 146 -3.29 -16.48 -2.93
CA LEU A 146 -2.82 -15.68 -4.06
C LEU A 146 -1.34 -15.92 -4.36
N GLY A 147 -0.51 -16.10 -3.33
CA GLY A 147 0.91 -16.45 -3.48
C GLY A 147 1.69 -15.50 -4.39
N LEU A 148 1.35 -14.20 -4.35
CA LEU A 148 1.95 -13.11 -5.10
C LEU A 148 2.53 -12.09 -4.13
N SER A 149 3.82 -11.78 -4.24
CA SER A 149 4.50 -10.84 -3.34
C SER A 149 3.85 -9.45 -3.32
N THR A 150 3.36 -8.98 -4.47
CA THR A 150 2.69 -7.66 -4.59
C THR A 150 1.32 -7.66 -3.90
N ALA A 151 0.58 -8.76 -3.99
CA ALA A 151 -0.71 -8.92 -3.30
C ALA A 151 -0.50 -9.08 -1.79
N ASP A 152 0.58 -9.74 -1.38
CA ASP A 152 0.94 -9.96 0.02
C ASP A 152 1.14 -8.64 0.78
N ALA A 153 1.90 -7.71 0.19
CA ALA A 153 2.10 -6.37 0.76
C ALA A 153 0.79 -5.58 0.88
N ALA A 154 -0.02 -5.56 -0.19
CA ALA A 154 -1.27 -4.80 -0.22
C ALA A 154 -2.33 -5.38 0.73
N LEU A 155 -2.58 -6.69 0.67
CA LEU A 155 -3.56 -7.36 1.52
C LEU A 155 -3.12 -7.41 2.98
N GLY A 156 -1.81 -7.50 3.25
CA GLY A 156 -1.26 -7.36 4.60
C GLY A 156 -1.56 -5.99 5.21
N ALA A 157 -1.38 -4.91 4.44
CA ALA A 157 -1.74 -3.57 4.89
C ALA A 157 -3.26 -3.41 5.12
N ILE A 158 -4.10 -3.99 4.26
CA ILE A 158 -5.56 -4.01 4.41
C ILE A 158 -5.98 -4.80 5.67
N SER A 159 -5.38 -5.98 5.90
CA SER A 159 -5.63 -6.79 7.10
C SER A 159 -5.23 -6.04 8.38
N GLN A 160 -4.07 -5.37 8.37
CA GLN A 160 -3.64 -4.51 9.47
C GLN A 160 -4.61 -3.34 9.71
N ALA A 161 -5.08 -2.68 8.65
CA ALA A 161 -6.08 -1.62 8.76
C ALA A 161 -7.42 -2.11 9.35
N LEU A 162 -7.78 -3.38 9.13
CA LEU A 162 -8.98 -4.01 9.71
C LEU A 162 -8.81 -4.49 11.14
N LEU A 163 -7.62 -4.98 11.52
CA LEU A 163 -7.29 -5.33 12.91
C LEU A 163 -7.28 -4.10 13.82
N LEU A 164 -6.91 -2.96 13.27
CA LEU A 164 -7.06 -1.66 13.92
C LEU A 164 -8.54 -1.25 14.04
N GLY A 165 -9.46 -2.00 13.42
CA GLY A 165 -10.91 -1.80 13.46
C GLY A 165 -11.32 -0.54 12.70
N THR A 166 -12.10 -0.65 11.63
CA THR A 166 -12.57 0.58 10.98
C THR A 166 -13.51 1.39 11.91
N PRO A 167 -13.39 2.73 12.01
CA PRO A 167 -12.25 3.54 11.65
C PRO A 167 -11.72 4.37 12.85
N ILE A 168 -10.45 4.74 12.72
CA ILE A 168 -9.92 6.02 13.19
C ILE A 168 -10.96 7.14 13.04
N GLY A 169 -11.87 7.12 12.06
CA GLY A 169 -12.98 8.04 11.88
C GLY A 169 -13.95 8.28 13.05
N ARG A 170 -14.14 7.39 14.05
CA ARG A 170 -14.93 7.78 15.25
C ARG A 170 -14.08 8.68 16.16
N THR A 171 -12.85 8.28 16.42
CA THR A 171 -11.84 9.06 17.14
C THR A 171 -11.46 10.35 16.38
N LEU A 172 -11.44 10.33 15.05
CA LEU A 172 -11.14 11.44 14.15
C LEU A 172 -12.37 12.33 13.98
N LYS A 173 -13.60 11.83 14.11
CA LYS A 173 -14.82 12.65 14.18
C LYS A 173 -14.94 13.33 15.54
N GLU A 174 -14.58 12.64 16.62
CA GLU A 174 -14.42 13.24 17.95
C GLU A 174 -13.27 14.25 17.99
N GLN A 175 -12.11 13.94 17.41
CA GLN A 175 -11.01 14.90 17.26
C GLN A 175 -11.35 16.04 16.30
N SER A 176 -12.04 15.80 15.19
CA SER A 176 -12.45 16.88 14.28
C SER A 176 -13.49 17.78 14.93
N GLY A 177 -14.37 17.23 15.77
CA GLY A 177 -15.26 18.02 16.64
C GLY A 177 -14.45 18.93 17.56
N ARG A 178 -13.45 18.36 18.26
CA ARG A 178 -12.55 19.12 19.15
C ARG A 178 -11.71 20.17 18.42
N ILE A 179 -11.22 19.88 17.21
CA ILE A 179 -10.48 20.84 16.38
C ILE A 179 -11.40 21.95 15.85
N ARG A 180 -12.64 21.62 15.45
CA ARG A 180 -13.60 22.64 15.01
C ARG A 180 -13.96 23.59 16.15
N GLU A 181 -14.13 23.05 17.36
CA GLU A 181 -14.35 23.83 18.57
C GLU A 181 -13.13 24.69 18.92
N SER A 182 -11.90 24.15 18.83
CA SER A 182 -10.68 24.93 19.09
C SER A 182 -10.47 26.06 18.08
N LEU A 183 -10.76 25.83 16.79
CA LEU A 183 -10.68 26.86 15.76
C LEU A 183 -11.69 28.00 15.99
N ILE A 184 -12.90 27.66 16.48
CA ILE A 184 -13.90 28.67 16.86
C ILE A 184 -13.39 29.48 18.05
N LEU A 185 -12.89 28.82 19.10
CA LEU A 185 -12.36 29.47 20.30
C LEU A 185 -11.12 30.33 20.00
N GLU A 186 -10.22 29.88 19.14
CA GLU A 186 -9.06 30.67 18.68
C GLU A 186 -9.51 31.90 17.88
N GLY A 187 -10.54 31.75 17.04
CA GLY A 187 -11.16 32.87 16.33
C GLY A 187 -11.78 33.89 17.29
N GLU A 188 -12.48 33.43 18.32
CA GLU A 188 -13.04 34.27 19.39
C GLU A 188 -11.94 34.96 20.22
N GLN A 189 -10.84 34.26 20.52
CA GLN A 189 -9.68 34.83 21.20
C GLN A 189 -8.99 35.91 20.34
N PHE A 190 -8.87 35.69 19.03
CA PHE A 190 -8.33 36.68 18.10
C PHE A 190 -9.26 37.91 18.02
N ALA A 191 -10.57 37.71 17.92
CA ALA A 191 -11.56 38.78 17.94
C ALA A 191 -11.52 39.59 19.26
N ASN A 192 -11.41 38.91 20.40
CA ASN A 192 -11.30 39.56 21.72
C ASN A 192 -9.96 40.30 21.88
N THR A 193 -8.85 39.74 21.38
CA THR A 193 -7.55 40.40 21.43
C THR A 193 -7.50 41.62 20.50
N LEU A 194 -8.16 41.59 19.34
CA LEU A 194 -8.32 42.75 18.46
C LEU A 194 -9.07 43.89 19.18
N SER A 195 -10.16 43.58 19.89
CA SER A 195 -10.89 44.57 20.70
C SER A 195 -9.98 45.28 21.72
N VAL A 196 -9.10 44.54 22.40
CA VAL A 196 -8.18 45.15 23.36
C VAL A 196 -7.06 45.95 22.67
N LYS A 197 -6.54 45.49 21.53
CA LYS A 197 -5.46 46.19 20.80
C LYS A 197 -5.91 47.51 20.18
N LEU A 198 -7.19 47.68 19.83
CA LEU A 198 -7.72 48.94 19.31
C LEU A 198 -7.81 50.04 20.39
N LEU A 199 -7.84 49.68 21.69
CA LEU A 199 -7.86 50.66 22.77
C LEU A 199 -6.53 51.41 22.92
N ILE A 200 -5.39 50.78 22.61
CA ILE A 200 -4.07 51.39 22.81
C ILE A 200 -3.85 52.58 21.85
N PRO A 201 -4.03 52.46 20.52
CA PRO A 201 -3.94 53.60 19.61
C PRO A 201 -4.97 54.68 19.93
N LEU A 202 -6.20 54.29 20.28
CA LEU A 202 -7.26 55.24 20.64
C LEU A 202 -6.83 56.11 21.84
N LEU A 203 -6.32 55.49 22.90
CA LEU A 203 -5.80 56.20 24.06
C LEU A 203 -4.58 57.06 23.68
N LEU A 204 -3.65 56.54 22.89
CA LEU A 204 -2.43 57.26 22.54
C LEU A 204 -2.68 58.48 21.64
N PHE A 205 -3.76 58.53 20.85
CA PHE A 205 -4.10 59.71 20.05
C PHE A 205 -5.06 60.66 20.77
N ILE A 206 -6.11 60.12 21.42
CA ILE A 206 -7.10 60.96 22.09
C ILE A 206 -6.49 61.59 23.34
N PHE A 207 -5.74 60.85 24.15
CA PHE A 207 -5.20 61.38 25.40
C PHE A 207 -4.30 62.62 25.20
N PRO A 208 -3.27 62.62 24.33
CA PRO A 208 -2.46 63.82 24.11
C PRO A 208 -3.23 64.93 23.37
N ALA A 209 -4.17 64.60 22.48
CA ALA A 209 -5.02 65.62 21.85
C ALA A 209 -5.92 66.30 22.89
N SER A 210 -6.55 65.53 23.77
CA SER A 210 -7.35 66.04 24.89
C SER A 210 -6.49 66.88 25.83
N PHE A 211 -5.26 66.45 26.15
CA PHE A 211 -4.33 67.24 26.96
C PHE A 211 -3.94 68.55 26.27
N LEU A 212 -3.62 68.54 24.97
CA LEU A 212 -3.30 69.77 24.22
C LEU A 212 -4.47 70.74 24.20
N VAL A 213 -5.71 70.26 24.04
CA VAL A 213 -6.90 71.13 24.09
C VAL A 213 -7.09 71.73 25.49
N ILE A 214 -6.90 70.94 26.55
CA ILE A 214 -7.02 71.42 27.93
C ILE A 214 -5.88 72.39 28.30
N LEU A 215 -4.64 72.12 27.87
CA LEU A 215 -3.48 72.96 28.15
C LEU A 215 -3.37 74.18 27.23
N SER A 216 -4.00 74.16 26.05
CA SER A 216 -4.01 75.26 25.08
C SER A 216 -4.29 76.63 25.72
N PRO A 217 -5.39 76.84 26.49
CA PRO A 217 -5.64 78.14 27.11
C PRO A 217 -4.55 78.51 28.12
N ILE A 218 -4.05 77.56 28.91
CA ILE A 218 -3.00 77.79 29.92
C ILE A 218 -1.72 78.28 29.25
N ILE A 219 -1.31 77.64 28.15
CA ILE A 219 -0.12 78.02 27.37
C ILE A 219 -0.32 79.40 26.74
N VAL A 220 -1.49 79.68 26.17
CA VAL A 220 -1.78 80.99 25.57
C VAL A 220 -1.84 82.10 26.64
N THR A 221 -2.38 81.84 27.83
CA THR A 221 -2.37 82.81 28.94
C THR A 221 -0.95 83.04 29.49
N LEU A 222 -0.08 82.02 29.48
CA LEU A 222 1.31 82.12 29.92
C LEU A 222 2.20 82.87 28.91
N ILE A 223 2.08 82.56 27.62
CA ILE A 223 2.93 83.13 26.56
C ILE A 223 2.39 84.47 26.10
N GLY A 224 1.08 84.54 25.84
CA GLY A 224 0.38 85.76 25.48
C GLY A 224 0.09 86.60 26.71
N GLY A 225 0.99 86.62 27.70
CA GLY A 225 0.89 87.42 28.91
C GLY A 225 0.36 88.78 28.54
N GLN A 226 -0.93 88.99 28.77
CA GLN A 226 -1.61 90.23 28.49
C GLN A 226 -1.20 91.18 29.60
N PRO A 227 -0.76 92.40 29.28
CA PRO A 227 -1.04 93.51 30.15
C PRO A 227 -1.83 94.53 29.33
N TRP A 228 -3.15 94.54 29.55
CA TRP A 228 -4.10 95.67 29.39
C TRP A 228 -4.15 96.42 28.06
#